data_AF-A0A661E5I9-F1
#
_entry.id   AF-A0A661E5I9-F1
#
_cell.length_a   1.000
_cell.length_b   1.000
_cell.length_c   1.000
_cell.angle_alpha   90.00
_cell.angle_beta   90.00
_cell.angle_gamma   90.00
#
_symmetry.space_group_name_H-M   'P 1'
#
loop_
_entity.id
_entity.type
_entity.pdbx_description
1 polymer ?
#
loop_
_entity_poly.entity_id
_entity_poly.type
_entity_poly.pdbx_seq_one_letter_code
_entity_poly.pdbx_strand_id
1 'polypeptide(L)'
;MPRKLIDITLFISFIAMATSGMMMFVIEKPSFTIQMHPVHKLFGLIMIAAVVGHLSFNYRMLLNYVKTTAAAVLGGVLVVLMVVLYGVALNNQVPAEIAEPMDALAAQAEQGGE
;
A
#
# COMPACT_ATOMS: atom_id res chain seq x y z
N MET A 1 12.68 -22.72 -8.33
CA MET A 1 13.26 -21.37 -8.46
C MET A 1 12.22 -20.25 -8.45
N PRO A 2 11.10 -20.27 -9.21
CA PRO A 2 10.20 -19.11 -9.29
C PRO A 2 9.58 -18.71 -7.93
N ARG A 3 9.20 -19.69 -7.10
CA ARG A 3 8.71 -19.41 -5.73
C ARG A 3 9.71 -18.63 -4.88
N LYS A 4 10.98 -19.06 -4.87
CA LYS A 4 12.06 -18.40 -4.11
C LYS A 4 12.26 -16.94 -4.57
N LEU A 5 12.20 -16.69 -5.88
CA LEU A 5 12.31 -15.34 -6.43
C LEU A 5 11.11 -14.48 -6.01
N ILE A 6 9.89 -15.03 -6.10
CA ILE A 6 8.68 -14.33 -5.65
C ILE A 6 8.75 -13.99 -4.16
N ASP A 7 9.19 -14.93 -3.33
CA ASP A 7 9.28 -14.72 -1.88
C ASP A 7 10.33 -13.67 -1.52
N ILE A 8 11.49 -13.66 -2.20
CA ILE A 8 12.52 -12.63 -2.03
C ILE A 8 12.00 -11.26 -2.50
N THR A 9 11.35 -11.20 -3.67
CA THR A 9 10.75 -9.96 -4.18
C THR A 9 9.69 -9.44 -3.23
N LEU A 10 8.83 -10.31 -2.69
CA LEU A 10 7.83 -9.95 -1.69
C LEU A 10 8.47 -9.38 -0.43
N PHE A 11 9.52 -10.04 0.08
CA PHE A 11 10.23 -9.61 1.27
C PHE A 11 10.87 -8.23 1.11
N ILE A 12 11.61 -8.01 0.01
CA ILE A 12 12.25 -6.71 -0.27
C ILE A 12 11.19 -5.62 -0.45
N SER A 13 10.12 -5.91 -1.21
CA SER A 13 9.05 -4.94 -1.45
C SER A 13 8.29 -4.60 -0.17
N PHE A 14 8.06 -5.56 0.71
CA PHE A 14 7.48 -5.34 2.03
C PHE A 14 8.32 -4.39 2.89
N ILE A 15 9.65 -4.60 2.93
CA ILE A 15 10.56 -3.68 3.66
C ILE A 15 10.46 -2.27 3.07
N ALA A 16 10.51 -2.13 1.74
CA ALA A 16 10.42 -0.84 1.09
C ALA A 16 9.09 -0.13 1.39
N MET A 17 7.97 -0.86 1.35
CA MET A 17 6.63 -0.33 1.66
C MET A 17 6.47 0.06 3.12
N ALA A 18 6.91 -0.80 4.04
CA ALA A 18 6.81 -0.55 5.47
C ALA A 18 7.65 0.66 5.88
N THR A 19 8.91 0.72 5.44
CA THR A 19 9.81 1.83 5.81
C THR A 19 9.40 3.14 5.15
N SER A 20 9.05 3.15 3.85
CA SER A 20 8.56 4.38 3.19
C SER A 20 7.24 4.88 3.77
N GLY A 21 6.29 3.99 4.05
CA GLY A 21 5.03 4.34 4.71
C GLY A 21 5.26 4.91 6.12
N MET A 22 6.11 4.26 6.92
CA MET A 22 6.48 4.75 8.26
C MET A 22 7.18 6.11 8.21
N MET A 23 8.09 6.33 7.27
CA MET A 23 8.74 7.64 7.11
C MET A 23 7.73 8.73 6.76
N MET A 24 6.79 8.46 5.84
CA MET A 24 5.72 9.42 5.51
C MET A 24 4.81 9.69 6.71
N PHE A 25 4.51 8.66 7.51
CA PHE A 25 3.72 8.77 8.73
C PHE A 25 4.42 9.51 9.86
N VAL A 26 5.75 9.40 10.03
CA VAL A 26 6.48 10.05 11.13
C VAL A 26 6.89 11.48 10.78
N ILE A 27 7.24 11.75 9.52
CA ILE A 27 7.70 13.09 9.11
C ILE A 27 6.50 14.03 8.91
N GLU A 28 5.34 13.50 8.50
CA GLU A 28 4.06 14.22 8.38
C GLU A 28 4.13 15.53 7.56
N LYS A 29 5.05 15.62 6.59
CA LYS A 29 5.18 16.77 5.69
C LYS A 29 4.67 16.41 4.29
N PRO A 30 3.73 17.18 3.71
CA PRO A 30 3.23 16.93 2.36
C PRO A 30 4.33 16.87 1.30
N SER A 31 5.33 17.75 1.36
CA SER A 31 6.46 17.76 0.42
C SER A 31 7.30 16.47 0.50
N PHE A 32 7.54 15.95 1.70
CA PHE A 32 8.25 14.68 1.88
C PHE A 32 7.41 13.50 1.40
N THR A 33 6.10 13.51 1.66
CA THR A 33 5.17 12.51 1.13
C THR A 33 5.19 12.50 -0.39
N ILE A 34 5.15 13.67 -1.05
CA ILE A 34 5.26 13.78 -2.52
C ILE A 34 6.60 13.20 -3.01
N GLN A 35 7.71 13.52 -2.35
CA GLN A 35 9.03 12.99 -2.70
C GLN A 35 9.14 11.46 -2.57
N MET A 36 8.54 10.87 -1.52
CA MET A 36 8.57 9.43 -1.27
C MET A 36 7.49 8.66 -2.03
N HIS A 37 6.47 9.35 -2.56
CA HIS A 37 5.33 8.75 -3.24
C HIS A 37 5.71 7.86 -4.43
N PRO A 38 6.66 8.21 -5.31
CA PRO A 38 7.08 7.34 -6.41
C PRO A 38 7.67 6.01 -5.92
N VAL A 39 8.50 6.05 -4.86
CA VAL A 39 9.12 4.86 -4.25
C VAL A 39 8.02 3.95 -3.67
N HIS A 40 7.11 4.53 -2.88
CA HIS A 40 6.01 3.79 -2.26
C HIS A 40 5.07 3.19 -3.31
N LYS A 41 4.72 3.95 -4.37
CA LYS A 41 3.87 3.44 -5.46
C LYS A 41 4.52 2.29 -6.22
N LEU A 42 5.79 2.43 -6.61
CA LEU A 42 6.49 1.42 -7.40
C LEU A 42 6.62 0.10 -6.63
N PHE A 43 7.15 0.15 -5.40
CA PHE A 43 7.27 -1.06 -4.58
C PHE A 43 5.91 -1.60 -4.14
N GLY A 44 4.88 -0.75 -4.01
CA GLY A 44 3.51 -1.20 -3.79
C GLY A 44 3.00 -2.05 -4.95
N LEU A 45 3.22 -1.61 -6.19
CA LEU A 45 2.83 -2.37 -7.38
C LEU A 45 3.60 -3.70 -7.47
N ILE A 46 4.91 -3.68 -7.25
CA ILE A 46 5.75 -4.89 -7.23
C ILE A 46 5.27 -5.85 -6.14
N MET A 47 4.96 -5.34 -4.95
CA MET A 47 4.44 -6.12 -3.83
C MET A 47 3.11 -6.78 -4.19
N ILE A 48 2.18 -6.08 -4.85
CA ILE A 48 0.90 -6.67 -5.29
C ILE A 48 1.14 -7.86 -6.23
N ALA A 49 1.99 -7.69 -7.25
CA ALA A 49 2.32 -8.78 -8.17
C ALA A 49 2.97 -9.97 -7.45
N ALA A 50 3.90 -9.69 -6.53
CA ALA A 50 4.56 -10.72 -5.72
C ALA A 50 3.58 -11.44 -4.78
N VAL A 51 2.66 -10.73 -4.13
CA VAL A 51 1.61 -11.30 -3.28
C VAL A 51 0.70 -12.21 -4.10
N VAL A 52 0.24 -11.79 -5.28
CA VAL A 52 -0.58 -12.65 -6.16
C VAL A 52 0.15 -13.95 -6.49
N GLY A 53 1.43 -13.87 -6.85
CA GLY A 53 2.27 -15.05 -7.07
C GLY A 53 2.39 -15.93 -5.82
N HIS A 54 2.73 -15.32 -4.68
CA HIS A 54 2.92 -16.01 -3.40
C HIS A 54 1.65 -16.74 -2.94
N LEU A 55 0.50 -16.07 -2.99
CA LEU A 55 -0.80 -16.64 -2.63
C LEU A 55 -1.20 -17.76 -3.59
N SER A 56 -0.97 -17.58 -4.90
CA SER A 56 -1.28 -18.62 -5.89
C SER A 56 -0.50 -19.91 -5.65
N PHE A 57 0.80 -19.80 -5.32
CA PHE A 57 1.62 -20.97 -5.01
C PHE A 57 1.33 -21.61 -3.65
N ASN A 58 0.74 -20.87 -2.71
CA ASN A 58 0.45 -21.31 -1.35
C ASN A 58 -1.05 -21.42 -1.02
N TYR A 59 -1.92 -21.35 -2.03
CA TYR A 59 -3.38 -21.24 -1.86
C TYR A 59 -3.99 -22.34 -0.97
N ARG A 60 -3.58 -23.60 -1.17
CA ARG A 60 -4.08 -24.73 -0.36
C ARG A 60 -3.74 -24.59 1.12
N MET A 61 -2.54 -24.09 1.42
CA MET A 61 -2.10 -23.87 2.79
C MET A 61 -2.86 -22.72 3.44
N LEU A 62 -3.06 -21.62 2.69
CA LEU A 62 -3.86 -20.48 3.14
C LEU A 62 -5.28 -20.88 3.52
N LEU A 63 -5.95 -21.68 2.66
CA LEU A 63 -7.29 -22.20 2.96
C LEU A 63 -7.32 -23.00 4.26
N ASN A 64 -6.25 -23.71 4.60
CA ASN A 64 -6.19 -24.44 5.87
C ASN A 64 -6.03 -23.52 7.08
N TYR A 65 -5.28 -22.41 6.95
CA TYR A 65 -5.19 -21.42 8.02
C TYR A 65 -6.54 -20.74 8.30
N VAL A 66 -7.28 -20.38 7.25
CA VAL A 66 -8.58 -19.70 7.39
C VAL A 66 -9.66 -20.60 7.99
N LYS A 67 -9.50 -21.93 7.97
CA LYS A 67 -10.42 -22.85 8.68
C LYS A 67 -10.39 -22.68 10.19
N THR A 68 -9.33 -22.10 10.75
CA THR A 68 -9.29 -21.80 12.18
C THR A 68 -10.17 -20.59 12.47
N THR A 69 -11.11 -20.73 13.43
CA THR A 69 -12.08 -19.67 13.76
C THR A 69 -11.40 -18.35 14.11
N ALA A 70 -10.27 -18.40 14.82
CA ALA A 70 -9.51 -17.21 15.17
C ALA A 70 -8.96 -16.46 13.94
N ALA A 71 -8.35 -17.17 12.99
CA ALA A 71 -7.83 -16.54 11.78
C ALA A 71 -8.95 -16.00 10.89
N ALA A 72 -10.08 -16.73 10.78
CA ALA A 72 -11.24 -16.27 10.04
C ALA A 72 -11.84 -14.98 10.62
N VAL A 73 -12.01 -14.92 11.94
CA VAL A 73 -12.54 -13.74 12.63
C VAL A 73 -11.60 -12.55 12.47
N LEU A 74 -10.29 -12.73 12.73
CA LEU A 74 -9.32 -11.65 12.57
C LEU A 74 -9.29 -11.12 11.13
N GLY A 75 -9.24 -12.02 10.14
CA GLY A 75 -9.28 -11.65 8.73
C GLY A 75 -10.55 -10.90 8.37
N GLY A 76 -11.71 -11.36 8.85
CA GLY A 76 -13.00 -10.68 8.65
C GLY A 76 -13.02 -9.27 9.24
N VAL A 77 -12.55 -9.10 10.48
CA VAL A 77 -12.45 -7.79 11.14
C VAL A 77 -11.54 -6.84 10.35
N LEU A 78 -10.38 -7.32 9.88
CA LEU A 78 -9.45 -6.50 9.10
C LEU A 78 -10.05 -6.06 7.75
N VAL A 79 -10.80 -6.93 7.07
CA VAL A 79 -11.50 -6.59 5.82
C VAL A 79 -12.59 -5.54 6.09
N VAL A 80 -13.40 -5.72 7.15
CA VAL A 80 -14.42 -4.74 7.52
C VAL A 80 -13.78 -3.39 7.84
N LEU A 81 -12.72 -3.37 8.65
CA LEU A 81 -11.98 -2.16 8.97
C LEU A 81 -11.44 -1.48 7.70
N MET A 82 -10.84 -2.24 6.78
CA MET A 82 -10.36 -1.72 5.51
C MET A 82 -11.49 -1.03 4.73
N VAL A 83 -12.62 -1.70 4.53
CA VAL A 83 -13.78 -1.16 3.80
C VAL A 83 -14.30 0.13 4.46
N VAL A 84 -14.42 0.15 5.79
CA VAL A 84 -14.85 1.34 6.53
C VAL A 84 -13.87 2.49 6.33
N LEU A 85 -12.56 2.25 6.45
CA LEU A 85 -11.54 3.29 6.26
C LEU A 85 -11.54 3.86 4.84
N TYR A 86 -11.74 3.02 3.82
CA TYR A 86 -11.94 3.50 2.45
C TYR A 86 -13.20 4.37 2.33
N GLY A 87 -14.32 3.95 2.93
CA GLY A 87 -15.54 4.74 2.95
C GLY A 87 -15.36 6.10 3.62
N VAL A 88 -14.66 6.14 4.76
CA VAL A 88 -14.31 7.39 5.47
C VAL A 88 -13.44 8.28 4.59
N ALA A 89 -12.40 7.74 3.94
CA ALA A 89 -11.51 8.53 3.08
C ALA A 89 -12.26 9.12 1.87
N LEU A 90 -13.12 8.34 1.21
CA LEU A 90 -13.90 8.79 0.05
C LEU A 90 -14.99 9.81 0.40
N ASN A 91 -15.52 9.76 1.62
CA ASN A 91 -16.55 10.69 2.10
C ASN A 91 -15.96 12.00 2.65
N ASN A 92 -14.68 12.01 3.06
CA ASN A 92 -13.99 13.19 3.56
C ASN A 92 -13.08 13.77 2.46
N GLN A 93 -13.71 14.28 1.40
CA GLN A 93 -12.99 14.93 0.31
C GLN A 93 -12.34 16.22 0.80
N VAL A 94 -11.12 16.47 0.32
CA VAL A 94 -10.45 17.76 0.53
C VAL A 94 -11.24 18.82 -0.25
N PRO A 95 -11.58 19.97 0.37
CA PRO A 95 -12.28 21.06 -0.32
C PRO A 95 -11.56 21.46 -1.61
N ALA A 96 -12.32 21.76 -2.67
CA ALA A 96 -11.77 22.05 -4.00
C ALA A 96 -10.78 23.22 -3.97
N GLU A 97 -11.03 24.21 -3.12
CA GLU A 97 -10.18 25.40 -2.93
C GLU A 97 -8.78 25.05 -2.40
N ILE A 98 -8.62 23.88 -1.80
CA ILE A 98 -7.34 23.36 -1.30
C ILE A 98 -6.79 22.29 -2.25
N ALA A 99 -7.64 21.41 -2.78
CA ALA A 99 -7.23 20.31 -3.65
C ALA A 99 -6.62 20.81 -4.97
N GLU A 100 -7.29 21.74 -5.67
CA GLU A 100 -6.83 22.24 -6.97
C GLU A 100 -5.43 22.90 -6.92
N PRO A 101 -5.14 23.83 -5.98
CA PRO A 101 -3.79 24.41 -5.90
C PRO A 101 -2.75 23.37 -5.47
N MET A 102 -3.10 22.40 -4.62
CA MET A 102 -2.19 21.31 -4.25
C MET A 102 -1.83 20.43 -5.46
N ASP A 103 -2.82 20.06 -6.26
CA ASP A 103 -2.62 19.26 -7.48
C ASP A 103 -1.81 20.03 -8.52
N ALA A 104 -2.06 21.33 -8.68
CA ALA A 104 -1.28 22.18 -9.59
C ALA A 104 0.19 22.30 -9.16
N LEU A 105 0.46 22.44 -7.86
CA LEU A 105 1.83 22.49 -7.33
C LEU A 105 2.53 21.13 -7.44
N ALA A 106 1.82 20.03 -7.18
CA ALA A 106 2.36 18.69 -7.36
C ALA A 106 2.71 18.42 -8.83
N ALA A 107 1.83 18.79 -9.77
CA ALA A 107 2.10 18.66 -11.20
C ALA A 107 3.31 19.50 -11.65
N GLN A 108 3.47 20.71 -11.13
CA GLN A 108 4.67 21.53 -11.40
C GLN A 108 5.95 20.88 -10.85
N ALA A 109 5.91 20.31 -9.65
CA ALA A 109 7.06 19.62 -9.06
C ALA A 109 7.44 18.34 -9.84
N GLU A 110 6.46 17.65 -10.43
CA GLU A 110 6.70 16.50 -11.30
C GLU A 110 7.24 16.91 -12.70
N GLN A 111 6.88 18.10 -13.19
CA GLN A 111 7.33 18.62 -14.50
C GLN A 111 8.65 19.40 -14.44
N GLY A 112 8.96 20.04 -13.31
CA GLY A 112 10.15 20.88 -13.11
C GLY A 112 11.39 20.16 -12.56
N GLY A 113 11.40 18.83 -12.60
CA GLY A 113 12.52 17.99 -12.13
C GLY A 113 13.58 17.71 -13.21
N GLU A 114 14.09 18.76 -13.87
CA GLU A 114 15.38 18.76 -14.59
C GLU A 114 16.45 19.48 -13.76
#